data_AF-A0AAD9V6Z4-F1
#
_entry.id   AF-A0AAD9V6Z4-F1
#
_cell.length_a   1.000
_cell.length_b   1.000
_cell.length_c   1.000
_cell.angle_alpha   90.00
_cell.angle_beta   90.00
_cell.angle_gamma   90.00
#
_symmetry.space_group_name_H-M   'P 1'
#
loop_
_entity.id
_entity.type
_entity.pdbx_description
1 polymer ?
#
loop_
_entity_poly.entity_id
_entity_poly.type
_entity_poly.pdbx_seq_one_letter_code
_entity_poly.pdbx_strand_id
1 'polypeptide(L)'
;MPWNKTLTNDTVPENMCESEEDSETEKAWKTFAYCLIAFGSLVGNSLVILIIFRNCGMRSTINYFIVNMASSDFLFTVFVIPRLIAELYLGPETWLVGGTLGSILCKLDHFVQDISTAVSILSLVAIAFDRLYGVFFPMKAGLIDGRRICIIVLTGTWLLGSVLHLHYFFAFKLKDRSFRRIFCCPCEIRGSLRSKSFSATRRSRTDTLNLKNLNDGVCKNSPNPRIAL
;
A
#
# COMPACT_ATOMS: atom_id res chain seq x y z
N MET A 1 64.54 -1.47 13.89
CA MET A 1 63.58 -0.78 14.77
C MET A 1 62.51 -0.12 13.91
N PRO A 2 61.25 -0.12 14.37
CA PRO A 2 60.01 -0.28 13.60
C PRO A 2 59.29 1.10 13.43
N TRP A 3 58.20 1.28 12.68
CA TRP A 3 56.84 0.74 12.84
C TRP A 3 56.06 1.02 11.53
N ASN A 4 55.50 0.00 10.89
CA ASN A 4 54.08 -0.36 11.03
C ASN A 4 53.11 0.82 10.77
N LYS A 5 52.62 0.92 9.54
CA LYS A 5 51.25 1.40 9.30
C LYS A 5 50.51 0.28 8.58
N THR A 6 49.95 -0.60 9.39
CA THR A 6 48.67 -1.28 9.15
C THR A 6 47.85 -0.58 8.08
N LEU A 7 47.76 -1.20 6.89
CA LEU A 7 46.67 -1.03 5.95
C LEU A 7 45.43 -1.76 6.52
N THR A 8 44.96 -1.27 7.66
CA THR A 8 43.71 -1.68 8.31
C THR A 8 43.17 -0.42 8.99
N ASN A 9 42.49 0.42 8.23
CA ASN A 9 41.44 1.35 8.66
C ASN A 9 41.12 2.31 7.52
N ASP A 10 40.85 1.77 6.33
CA ASP A 10 39.71 2.35 5.61
C ASP A 10 38.50 1.89 6.42
N THR A 11 38.13 2.70 7.41
CA THR A 11 36.76 2.81 7.89
C THR A 11 35.91 3.03 6.65
N VAL A 12 35.47 1.92 6.04
CA VAL A 12 34.15 1.87 5.44
C VAL A 12 33.25 2.44 6.54
N PRO A 13 32.56 3.58 6.31
CA PRO A 13 31.69 4.13 7.33
C PRO A 13 30.76 3.01 7.78
N GLU A 14 30.79 2.71 9.08
CA GLU A 14 30.10 1.61 9.77
C GLU A 14 28.57 1.81 9.82
N ASN A 15 28.04 2.54 8.84
CA ASN A 15 26.72 3.11 8.84
C ASN A 15 26.10 3.15 7.43
N MET A 16 26.16 2.03 6.70
CA MET A 16 25.21 1.75 5.61
C MET A 16 23.97 0.99 6.11
N CYS A 17 23.50 1.35 7.30
CA CYS A 17 22.16 1.18 7.86
C CYS A 17 22.13 1.97 9.18
N GLU A 18 22.62 3.22 9.18
CA GLU A 18 22.06 4.17 10.14
C GLU A 18 20.63 4.37 9.65
N SER A 19 19.66 3.82 10.40
CA SER A 19 18.35 4.42 10.36
C SER A 19 18.60 5.89 10.63
N GLU A 20 18.36 6.77 9.64
CA GLU A 20 18.19 8.18 9.92
C GLU A 20 17.20 8.22 11.09
N GLU A 21 17.67 8.51 12.30
CA GLU A 21 16.77 8.91 13.35
C GLU A 21 16.23 10.24 12.85
N ASP A 22 15.09 10.18 12.16
CA ASP A 22 14.31 11.37 11.80
C ASP A 22 14.33 12.24 13.05
N SER A 23 14.91 13.44 12.93
CA SER A 23 15.01 14.36 14.05
C SER A 23 13.63 14.48 14.69
N GLU A 24 13.54 14.60 16.01
CA GLU A 24 12.24 14.77 16.69
C GLU A 24 11.44 15.95 16.09
N THR A 25 12.14 16.94 15.54
CA THR A 25 11.56 18.04 14.75
C THR A 25 10.94 17.59 13.43
N GLU A 26 11.59 16.70 12.70
CA GLU A 26 11.11 16.14 11.43
C GLU A 26 9.89 15.26 11.65
N LYS A 27 9.92 14.38 12.66
CA LYS A 27 8.75 13.58 13.04
C LYS A 27 7.58 14.46 13.45
N ALA A 28 7.82 15.49 14.27
CA ALA A 28 6.79 16.42 14.69
C ALA A 28 6.13 17.14 13.51
N TRP A 29 6.92 17.63 12.55
CA TRP A 29 6.39 18.28 11.36
C TRP A 29 5.62 17.31 10.44
N LYS A 30 6.15 16.11 10.19
CA LYS A 30 5.46 15.05 9.41
C LYS A 30 4.12 14.67 10.05
N THR A 31 4.11 14.43 11.37
CA THR A 31 2.88 14.12 12.12
C THR A 31 1.87 15.26 12.04
N PHE A 32 2.31 16.51 12.22
CA PHE A 32 1.43 17.68 12.08
C PHE A 32 0.81 17.76 10.67
N ALA A 33 1.62 17.59 9.63
CA ALA A 33 1.15 17.59 8.25
C ALA A 33 0.14 16.46 7.98
N TYR A 34 0.42 15.23 8.44
CA TYR A 34 -0.50 14.10 8.30
C TYR A 34 -1.83 14.32 9.03
N CYS A 35 -1.79 14.88 10.24
CA CYS A 35 -3.01 15.26 10.97
C CYS A 35 -3.83 16.31 10.23
N LEU A 36 -3.17 17.32 9.65
CA LEU A 36 -3.84 18.37 8.88
C LEU A 36 -4.47 17.84 7.58
N ILE A 37 -3.73 16.99 6.86
CA ILE A 37 -4.24 16.31 5.66
C ILE A 37 -5.42 15.40 6.03
N ALA A 38 -5.31 14.64 7.12
CA ALA A 38 -6.40 13.78 7.57
C ALA A 38 -7.65 14.58 7.91
N PHE A 39 -7.50 15.64 8.71
CA PHE A 39 -8.62 16.51 9.07
C PHE A 39 -9.27 17.14 7.83
N GLY A 40 -8.46 17.73 6.94
CA GLY A 40 -8.95 18.36 5.71
C GLY A 40 -9.64 17.37 4.79
N SER A 41 -9.07 16.19 4.60
CA SER A 41 -9.64 15.12 3.76
C SER A 41 -10.94 14.58 4.36
N LEU A 42 -10.97 14.25 5.65
CA LEU A 42 -12.17 13.71 6.30
C LEU A 42 -13.31 14.73 6.29
N VAL A 43 -13.04 15.98 6.66
CA VAL A 43 -14.06 17.03 6.67
C VAL A 43 -14.50 17.36 5.25
N GLY A 44 -13.56 17.57 4.33
CA GLY A 44 -13.85 17.92 2.93
C GLY A 44 -14.68 16.85 2.22
N ASN A 45 -14.23 15.60 2.26
CA ASN A 45 -14.94 14.50 1.61
C ASN A 45 -16.31 14.22 2.26
N SER A 46 -16.42 14.33 3.60
CA SER A 46 -17.71 14.21 4.29
C SER A 46 -18.69 15.31 3.89
N LEU A 47 -18.22 16.55 3.78
CA LEU A 47 -19.06 17.68 3.34
C LEU A 47 -19.53 17.51 1.90
N VAL A 48 -18.65 17.06 0.99
CA VAL A 48 -19.02 16.75 -0.40
C VAL A 48 -20.15 15.73 -0.46
N ILE A 49 -20.00 14.64 0.30
CA ILE A 49 -21.02 13.59 0.42
C ILE A 49 -22.34 14.19 0.95
N LEU A 50 -22.28 14.95 2.05
CA LEU A 50 -23.45 15.56 2.68
C LEU A 50 -24.20 16.53 1.75
N ILE A 51 -23.48 17.40 1.03
CA ILE A 51 -24.06 18.39 0.12
C ILE A 51 -24.83 17.69 -1.00
N ILE A 52 -24.27 16.62 -1.56
CA ILE A 52 -24.89 15.85 -2.65
C ILE A 52 -26.12 15.10 -2.13
N PHE A 53 -26.07 14.53 -0.92
CA PHE A 53 -27.23 13.88 -0.31
C PHE A 53 -28.36 14.87 0.02
N ARG A 54 -28.02 16.08 0.48
CA ARG A 54 -29.02 17.11 0.84
C ARG A 54 -29.69 17.74 -0.39
N ASN A 55 -28.96 17.91 -1.49
CA ASN A 55 -29.48 18.48 -2.72
C ASN A 55 -29.97 17.40 -3.71
N CYS A 56 -31.13 16.80 -3.41
CA CYS A 56 -31.75 15.75 -4.22
C CYS A 56 -32.07 16.18 -5.68
N GLY A 57 -32.15 17.49 -5.95
CA GLY A 57 -32.39 18.04 -7.29
C GLY A 57 -31.18 18.02 -8.24
N MET A 58 -29.95 17.79 -7.73
CA MET A 58 -28.73 17.80 -8.54
C MET A 58 -28.25 16.39 -8.92
N ARG A 59 -29.09 15.34 -8.95
CA ARG A 59 -28.63 13.95 -9.18
C ARG A 59 -28.25 13.67 -10.65
N SER A 60 -27.22 14.37 -11.14
CA SER A 60 -26.55 14.09 -12.41
C SER A 60 -25.54 12.95 -12.26
N THR A 61 -25.22 12.26 -13.35
CA THR A 61 -24.22 11.18 -13.44
C THR A 61 -22.89 11.58 -12.79
N ILE A 62 -22.45 12.83 -12.98
CA ILE A 62 -21.20 13.36 -12.40
C ILE A 62 -21.22 13.35 -10.87
N ASN A 63 -22.36 13.63 -10.23
CA ASN A 63 -22.43 13.71 -8.78
C ASN A 63 -22.26 12.34 -8.13
N TYR A 64 -22.64 11.25 -8.82
CA TYR A 64 -22.35 9.89 -8.37
C TYR A 64 -20.84 9.57 -8.44
N PHE A 65 -20.14 10.02 -9.48
CA PHE A 65 -18.68 9.88 -9.55
C PHE A 65 -17.96 10.69 -8.47
N ILE A 66 -18.44 11.90 -8.17
CA ILE A 66 -17.89 12.74 -7.09
C ILE A 66 -18.07 12.06 -5.73
N VAL A 67 -19.24 11.48 -5.44
CA VAL A 67 -19.47 10.73 -4.19
C VAL A 67 -18.56 9.50 -4.10
N ASN A 68 -18.31 8.81 -5.22
CA ASN A 68 -17.41 7.66 -5.24
C ASN A 68 -15.96 8.03 -4.93
N MET A 69 -15.46 9.10 -5.56
CA MET A 69 -14.15 9.68 -5.26
C MET A 69 -14.06 10.03 -3.77
N ALA A 70 -15.03 10.79 -3.26
CA ALA A 70 -15.05 11.21 -1.86
C ALA A 70 -15.10 10.03 -0.88
N SER A 71 -15.83 8.96 -1.23
CA SER A 71 -15.90 7.74 -0.40
C SER A 71 -14.56 7.00 -0.39
N SER A 72 -13.90 6.93 -1.55
CA SER A 72 -12.58 6.31 -1.72
C SER A 72 -11.50 7.08 -0.94
N ASP A 73 -11.48 8.41 -1.06
CA ASP A 73 -10.51 9.27 -0.36
C ASP A 73 -10.71 9.25 1.16
N PHE A 74 -11.97 9.19 1.61
CA PHE A 74 -12.30 9.01 3.03
C PHE A 74 -11.72 7.70 3.57
N LEU A 75 -12.01 6.58 2.89
CA LEU A 75 -11.49 5.27 3.31
C LEU A 75 -9.96 5.24 3.27
N PHE A 76 -9.35 5.71 2.18
CA PHE A 76 -7.90 5.81 2.06
C PHE A 76 -7.30 6.57 3.25
N THR A 77 -7.84 7.74 3.59
CA THR A 77 -7.32 8.58 4.67
C THR A 77 -7.44 7.89 6.03
N VAL A 78 -8.58 7.24 6.33
CA VAL A 78 -8.82 6.56 7.60
C VAL A 78 -7.83 5.41 7.85
N PHE A 79 -7.45 4.69 6.79
CA PHE A 79 -6.56 3.53 6.90
C PHE A 79 -5.07 3.91 6.79
N VAL A 80 -4.73 4.75 5.81
CA VAL A 80 -3.34 5.09 5.49
C VAL A 80 -2.71 6.00 6.55
N ILE A 81 -3.40 7.02 7.05
CA ILE A 81 -2.78 7.99 7.96
C ILE A 81 -2.34 7.35 9.29
N PRO A 82 -3.16 6.53 9.98
CA PRO A 82 -2.73 5.84 11.19
C PRO A 82 -1.52 4.93 10.96
N ARG A 83 -1.46 4.25 9.80
CA ARG A 83 -0.31 3.42 9.43
C ARG A 83 0.95 4.25 9.22
N LEU A 84 0.86 5.36 8.47
CA LEU A 84 2.01 6.25 8.25
C LEU A 84 2.56 6.83 9.56
N ILE A 85 1.67 7.20 10.49
CA ILE A 85 2.08 7.65 11.82
C ILE A 85 2.75 6.50 12.59
N ALA A 86 2.20 5.29 12.54
CA ALA A 86 2.81 4.13 13.18
C ALA A 86 4.22 3.86 12.63
N GLU A 87 4.40 3.87 11.32
CA GLU A 87 5.68 3.66 10.66
C GLU A 87 6.70 4.74 11.02
N LEU A 88 6.26 6.00 11.15
CA LEU A 88 7.12 7.13 11.52
C LEU A 88 7.72 6.99 12.94
N TYR A 89 6.96 6.44 13.89
CA TYR A 89 7.41 6.30 15.28
C TYR A 89 8.00 4.93 15.62
N LEU A 90 7.50 3.85 15.03
CA LEU A 90 7.89 2.48 15.36
C LEU A 90 8.88 1.88 14.35
N GLY A 91 9.01 2.48 13.16
CA GLY A 91 9.85 2.03 12.05
C GLY A 91 9.04 1.41 10.91
N PRO A 92 9.66 1.17 9.74
CA PRO A 92 8.97 0.66 8.55
C PRO A 92 8.33 -0.71 8.79
N GLU A 93 7.17 -0.94 8.15
CA GLU A 93 6.41 -2.19 8.19
C GLU A 93 5.93 -2.61 9.60
N THR A 94 6.00 -1.72 10.59
CA THR A 94 5.53 -2.00 11.95
C THR A 94 4.03 -1.85 12.08
N TRP A 95 3.44 -2.65 12.96
CA TRP A 95 2.00 -2.72 13.15
C TRP A 95 1.63 -2.62 14.63
N LEU A 96 0.58 -1.85 14.93
CA LEU A 96 0.17 -1.52 16.30
C LEU A 96 -0.69 -2.62 16.96
N VAL A 97 -1.47 -3.36 16.18
CA VAL A 97 -2.51 -4.27 16.71
C VAL A 97 -2.09 -5.74 16.53
N GLY A 98 -1.91 -6.47 17.62
CA GLY A 98 -1.58 -7.90 17.57
C GLY A 98 -2.77 -8.85 17.39
N GLY A 99 -2.47 -10.15 17.36
CA GLY A 99 -3.47 -11.23 17.35
C GLY A 99 -4.21 -11.41 16.03
N THR A 100 -5.33 -12.15 16.08
CA THR A 100 -6.15 -12.47 14.90
C THR A 100 -6.76 -11.22 14.26
N LEU A 101 -7.22 -10.27 15.07
CA LEU A 101 -7.72 -8.97 14.59
C LEU A 101 -6.61 -8.17 13.91
N GLY A 102 -5.41 -8.15 14.49
CA GLY A 102 -4.24 -7.54 13.88
C GLY A 102 -3.93 -8.08 12.49
N SER A 103 -4.00 -9.41 12.31
CA SER A 103 -3.75 -10.02 11.01
C SER A 103 -4.82 -9.72 9.98
N ILE A 104 -6.07 -9.56 10.40
CA ILE A 104 -7.15 -9.15 9.50
C ILE A 104 -6.93 -7.71 9.09
N LEU A 105 -6.70 -6.81 10.06
CA LEU A 105 -6.54 -5.38 9.82
C LEU A 105 -5.31 -5.08 8.93
N CYS A 106 -4.15 -5.69 9.20
CA CYS A 106 -2.94 -5.53 8.37
C CYS A 106 -3.22 -5.88 6.89
N LYS A 107 -3.96 -6.96 6.61
CA LYS A 107 -4.34 -7.31 5.25
C LYS A 107 -5.38 -6.36 4.65
N LEU A 108 -6.38 -6.00 5.44
CA LEU A 108 -7.49 -5.13 5.03
C LEU A 108 -6.98 -3.74 4.68
N ASP A 109 -6.03 -3.24 5.46
CA ASP A 109 -5.46 -1.92 5.35
C ASP A 109 -4.68 -1.72 4.02
N HIS A 110 -3.75 -2.62 3.69
CA HIS A 110 -3.09 -2.62 2.38
C HIS A 110 -4.07 -2.85 1.21
N PHE A 111 -5.03 -3.76 1.39
CA PHE A 111 -6.04 -4.04 0.36
C PHE A 111 -6.94 -2.84 0.06
N VAL A 112 -7.41 -2.15 1.10
CA VAL A 112 -8.24 -0.95 0.95
C VAL A 112 -7.44 0.19 0.33
N GLN A 113 -6.17 0.35 0.70
CA GLN A 113 -5.31 1.36 0.09
C GLN A 113 -5.21 1.17 -1.43
N ASP A 114 -4.90 -0.05 -1.86
CA ASP A 114 -4.75 -0.40 -3.27
C ASP A 114 -6.06 -0.19 -4.05
N ILE A 115 -7.18 -0.69 -3.52
CA ILE A 115 -8.49 -0.55 -4.15
C ILE A 115 -8.90 0.91 -4.22
N SER A 116 -8.72 1.69 -3.15
CA SER A 116 -9.10 3.10 -3.12
C SER A 116 -8.31 3.90 -4.16
N THR A 117 -7.02 3.59 -4.33
CA THR A 117 -6.19 4.22 -5.35
C THR A 117 -6.69 3.87 -6.76
N ALA A 118 -6.98 2.58 -7.02
CA ALA A 118 -7.52 2.14 -8.30
C ALA A 118 -8.89 2.76 -8.62
N VAL A 119 -9.81 2.78 -7.65
CA VAL A 119 -11.15 3.36 -7.77
C VAL A 119 -11.07 4.86 -8.05
N SER A 120 -10.15 5.58 -7.41
CA SER A 120 -9.94 7.01 -7.65
C SER A 120 -9.49 7.29 -9.10
N ILE A 121 -8.47 6.56 -9.58
CA ILE A 121 -7.98 6.69 -10.97
C ILE A 121 -9.08 6.34 -11.98
N LEU A 122 -9.78 5.22 -11.79
CA LEU A 122 -10.85 4.79 -12.69
C LEU A 122 -12.01 5.79 -12.70
N SER A 123 -12.32 6.40 -11.56
CA SER A 123 -13.36 7.44 -11.46
C SER A 123 -12.95 8.70 -12.20
N LEU A 124 -11.68 9.13 -12.11
CA LEU A 124 -11.16 10.27 -12.88
C LEU A 124 -11.24 10.01 -14.39
N VAL A 125 -10.88 8.80 -14.84
CA VAL A 125 -10.99 8.40 -16.25
C VAL A 125 -12.45 8.40 -16.70
N ALA A 126 -13.37 7.89 -15.87
CA ALA A 126 -14.79 7.88 -16.17
C ALA A 126 -15.36 9.32 -16.28
N ILE A 127 -14.98 10.22 -15.39
CA ILE A 127 -15.36 11.64 -15.46
C ILE A 127 -14.82 12.28 -16.75
N ALA A 128 -13.55 12.03 -17.10
CA ALA A 128 -12.95 12.55 -18.33
C ALA A 128 -13.68 12.01 -19.58
N PHE A 129 -14.03 10.73 -19.57
CA PHE A 129 -14.76 10.10 -20.67
C PHE A 129 -16.19 10.64 -20.80
N ASP A 130 -16.90 10.87 -19.69
CA ASP A 130 -18.23 11.50 -19.69
C ASP A 130 -18.19 12.91 -20.33
N ARG A 131 -17.19 13.71 -19.97
CA ARG A 131 -16.98 15.04 -20.57
C ARG A 131 -16.67 14.97 -22.06
N LEU A 132 -15.79 14.05 -22.45
CA LEU A 132 -15.44 13.84 -23.85
C LEU A 132 -16.67 13.42 -24.65
N TYR A 133 -17.41 12.43 -24.16
CA TYR A 133 -18.60 11.90 -24.81
C TYR A 133 -19.68 12.97 -24.97
N GLY A 134 -19.90 13.80 -23.95
CA GLY A 134 -20.86 14.92 -24.01
C GLY A 134 -20.52 15.96 -25.08
N VAL A 135 -19.23 16.20 -25.36
CA VAL A 135 -18.79 17.12 -26.42
C VAL A 135 -18.94 16.49 -27.80
N PHE A 136 -18.58 15.21 -27.97
CA PHE A 136 -18.60 14.55 -29.28
C PHE A 136 -20.00 14.06 -29.71
N PHE A 137 -20.89 13.77 -28.75
CA PHE A 137 -22.21 13.20 -29.05
C PHE A 137 -23.36 14.03 -28.43
N PRO A 138 -23.57 15.28 -28.89
CA PRO A 138 -24.59 16.17 -28.34
C PRO A 138 -26.05 15.68 -28.50
N MET A 139 -26.31 14.66 -29.33
CA MET A 139 -27.67 14.21 -29.70
C MET A 139 -28.10 12.82 -29.18
N LYS A 140 -27.31 12.13 -28.34
CA LYS A 140 -27.65 10.77 -27.85
C LYS A 140 -28.32 10.70 -26.47
N ALA A 141 -28.91 11.80 -26.00
CA ALA A 141 -29.46 11.96 -24.65
C ALA A 141 -30.67 11.07 -24.26
N GLY A 142 -31.07 10.06 -25.05
CA GLY A 142 -32.35 9.35 -24.86
C GLY A 142 -32.32 7.82 -24.86
N LEU A 143 -31.21 7.16 -25.23
CA LEU A 143 -31.21 5.69 -25.43
C LEU A 143 -30.69 4.89 -24.24
N ILE A 144 -29.94 5.49 -23.33
CA ILE A 144 -29.38 4.78 -22.18
C ILE A 144 -29.57 5.60 -20.90
N ASP A 145 -30.11 4.95 -19.87
CA ASP A 145 -30.26 5.53 -18.53
C ASP A 145 -28.87 5.72 -17.91
N GLY A 146 -28.37 6.97 -17.93
CA GLY A 146 -27.07 7.34 -17.39
C GLY A 146 -26.88 6.92 -15.92
N ARG A 147 -27.98 6.80 -15.16
CA ARG A 147 -27.95 6.30 -13.79
C ARG A 147 -27.54 4.83 -13.71
N ARG A 148 -28.04 3.98 -14.62
CA ARG A 148 -27.70 2.54 -14.66
C ARG A 148 -26.24 2.35 -15.04
N ILE A 149 -25.75 3.06 -16.06
CA ILE A 149 -24.33 3.02 -16.42
C ILE A 149 -23.49 3.46 -15.22
N CYS A 150 -23.87 4.55 -14.54
CA CYS A 150 -23.10 5.03 -13.40
C CYS A 150 -23.00 3.99 -12.29
N ILE A 151 -24.11 3.34 -11.90
CA ILE A 151 -24.10 2.27 -10.89
C ILE A 151 -23.23 1.08 -11.33
N ILE A 152 -23.29 0.70 -12.60
CA ILE A 152 -22.46 -0.37 -13.17
C ILE A 152 -20.98 0.00 -13.12
N VAL A 153 -20.62 1.23 -13.50
CA VAL A 153 -19.23 1.70 -13.45
C VAL A 153 -18.75 1.76 -12.00
N LEU A 154 -19.56 2.30 -11.08
CA LEU A 154 -19.24 2.34 -9.65
C LEU A 154 -18.95 0.94 -9.13
N THR A 155 -19.94 0.05 -9.14
CA THR A 155 -19.78 -1.33 -8.67
C THR A 155 -18.65 -2.06 -9.41
N GLY A 156 -18.51 -1.84 -10.71
CA GLY A 156 -17.44 -2.38 -11.54
C GLY A 156 -16.04 -1.95 -11.10
N THR A 157 -15.84 -0.68 -10.76
CA THR A 157 -14.53 -0.18 -10.28
C THR A 157 -14.13 -0.82 -8.95
N TRP A 158 -15.05 -0.96 -8.00
CA TRP A 158 -14.80 -1.64 -6.73
C TRP A 158 -14.50 -3.14 -6.92
N LEU A 159 -15.28 -3.82 -7.77
CA LEU A 159 -15.08 -5.23 -8.07
C LEU A 159 -13.76 -5.48 -8.82
N LEU A 160 -13.46 -4.69 -9.83
CA LEU A 160 -12.22 -4.81 -10.61
C LEU A 160 -10.99 -4.55 -9.74
N GLY A 161 -11.02 -3.49 -8.92
CA GLY A 161 -9.96 -3.23 -7.95
C GLY A 161 -9.79 -4.40 -6.98
N SER A 162 -10.90 -4.93 -6.46
CA SER A 162 -10.88 -6.08 -5.55
C SER A 162 -10.24 -7.32 -6.19
N VAL A 163 -10.59 -7.64 -7.43
CA VAL A 163 -10.07 -8.81 -8.15
C VAL A 163 -8.58 -8.67 -8.45
N LEU A 164 -8.15 -7.49 -8.91
CA LEU A 164 -6.74 -7.24 -9.24
C LEU A 164 -5.84 -7.34 -8.00
N HIS A 165 -6.30 -6.78 -6.87
CA HIS A 165 -5.53 -6.75 -5.63
C HIS A 165 -5.78 -7.95 -4.72
N LEU A 166 -6.65 -8.88 -5.12
CA LEU A 166 -6.93 -10.10 -4.37
C LEU A 166 -5.65 -10.93 -4.16
N HIS A 167 -4.77 -10.99 -5.16
CA HIS A 167 -3.51 -11.73 -5.04
C HIS A 167 -2.59 -11.12 -3.96
N TYR A 168 -2.58 -9.79 -3.83
CA TYR A 168 -1.83 -9.08 -2.79
C TYR A 168 -2.43 -9.33 -1.39
N PHE A 169 -3.76 -9.38 -1.26
CA PHE A 169 -4.42 -9.70 0.00
C PHE A 169 -3.98 -11.05 0.59
N PHE A 170 -3.76 -12.07 -0.26
CA PHE A 170 -3.24 -13.36 0.17
C PHE A 170 -1.75 -13.34 0.51
N ALA A 171 -0.99 -12.43 -0.10
CA ALA A 171 0.43 -12.28 0.15
C ALA A 171 0.69 -11.67 1.53
N PHE A 172 -0.01 -10.62 1.98
CA PHE A 172 0.30 -9.98 3.27
C PHE A 172 0.07 -10.89 4.48
N LYS A 173 1.03 -10.89 5.41
CA LYS A 173 0.99 -11.66 6.65
C LYS A 173 1.50 -10.83 7.82
N LEU A 174 0.84 -11.02 8.97
CA LEU A 174 1.29 -10.48 10.24
C LEU A 174 2.38 -11.39 10.81
N LYS A 175 3.52 -10.81 11.20
CA LYS A 175 4.64 -11.53 11.79
C LYS A 175 5.03 -10.91 13.13
N ASP A 176 5.07 -11.74 14.15
CA ASP A 176 5.57 -11.36 15.48
C ASP A 176 7.07 -11.66 15.54
N ARG A 177 7.90 -10.65 15.85
CA ARG A 177 9.34 -10.83 16.03
C ARG A 177 9.70 -10.76 17.52
N SER A 178 10.75 -11.49 17.92
CA SER A 178 11.32 -11.39 19.27
C SER A 178 11.52 -9.93 19.65
N PHE A 179 11.03 -9.54 20.83
CA PHE A 179 10.82 -8.17 21.35
C PHE A 179 9.40 -7.60 21.18
N ARG A 180 8.36 -8.43 20.97
CA ARG A 180 6.94 -8.00 21.03
C ARG A 180 6.56 -6.92 20.00
N ARG A 181 7.37 -6.76 18.95
CA ARG A 181 7.10 -5.87 17.82
C ARG A 181 6.49 -6.68 16.69
N ILE A 182 5.39 -6.18 16.19
CA ILE A 182 4.58 -6.83 15.17
C ILE A 182 4.85 -6.12 13.85
N PHE A 183 5.04 -6.90 12.79
CA PHE A 183 5.27 -6.39 11.44
C PHE A 183 4.19 -6.91 10.50
N CYS A 184 3.74 -6.06 9.58
CA CYS A 184 2.88 -6.43 8.46
C CYS A 184 3.79 -6.49 7.24
N CYS A 185 3.96 -7.65 6.59
CA CYS A 185 4.85 -7.74 5.43
C CYS A 185 4.21 -8.60 4.33
N PRO A 186 4.51 -8.34 3.04
CA PRO A 186 4.12 -9.23 1.97
C PRO A 186 4.88 -10.56 2.10
N CYS A 187 4.18 -11.67 1.89
CA CYS A 187 4.78 -12.99 1.72
C CYS A 187 5.51 -12.99 0.38
N GLU A 188 6.82 -12.85 0.42
CA GLU A 188 7.65 -13.04 -0.75
C GLU A 188 7.62 -14.53 -1.11
N ILE A 189 6.82 -14.89 -2.12
CA ILE A 189 6.90 -16.21 -2.76
C ILE A 189 8.26 -16.22 -3.46
N ARG A 190 9.31 -16.69 -2.76
CA ARG A 190 10.59 -16.94 -3.39
C ARG A 190 10.43 -18.14 -4.33
N GLY A 191 9.88 -17.88 -5.52
CA GLY A 191 10.23 -18.64 -6.70
C GLY A 191 11.75 -18.60 -6.81
N SER A 192 12.38 -19.75 -7.03
CA SER A 192 13.82 -19.90 -7.19
C SER A 192 14.33 -19.25 -8.49
N LEU A 193 13.96 -18.00 -8.78
CA LEU A 193 14.71 -17.12 -9.67
C LEU A 193 15.72 -16.36 -8.82
N ARG A 194 16.75 -17.12 -8.41
CA ARG A 194 18.02 -16.56 -7.97
C ARG A 194 18.45 -15.59 -9.06
N SER A 195 18.31 -14.30 -8.81
CA SER A 195 19.15 -13.28 -9.42
C SER A 195 20.59 -13.73 -9.20
N LYS A 196 21.17 -14.40 -10.20
CA LYS A 196 22.62 -14.47 -10.36
C LYS A 196 23.03 -13.06 -10.77
N SER A 197 23.05 -12.14 -9.81
CA SER A 197 23.95 -11.00 -9.94
C SER A 197 25.35 -11.58 -9.80
N PHE A 198 25.99 -11.67 -10.95
CA PHE A 198 27.43 -11.66 -11.19
C PHE A 198 28.32 -11.77 -9.93
N SER A 199 28.68 -13.00 -9.57
CA SER A 199 29.95 -13.29 -8.89
C SER A 199 30.42 -14.63 -9.42
N ALA A 200 31.31 -14.56 -10.41
CA ALA A 200 31.91 -15.73 -11.02
C ALA A 200 32.80 -16.45 -9.98
N THR A 201 32.31 -17.51 -9.35
CA THR A 201 33.20 -18.55 -8.79
C THR A 201 32.56 -19.93 -8.92
N ARG A 202 32.97 -20.59 -10.01
CA ARG A 202 33.30 -22.01 -10.15
C ARG A 202 32.32 -23.09 -9.59
N ARG A 203 31.40 -23.49 -10.48
CA ARG A 203 30.93 -24.85 -10.85
C ARG A 203 31.33 -26.06 -9.97
N SER A 204 30.30 -26.80 -9.52
CA SER A 204 30.13 -28.28 -9.42
C SER A 204 29.29 -28.61 -8.18
N ARG A 205 28.35 -29.56 -8.10
CA ARG A 205 27.98 -30.73 -8.89
C ARG A 205 26.60 -31.20 -8.36
N THR A 206 25.82 -31.85 -9.23
CA THR A 206 24.57 -32.63 -9.05
C THR A 206 24.07 -32.93 -7.63
N ASP A 207 22.75 -32.79 -7.40
CA ASP A 207 21.87 -33.97 -7.21
C ASP A 207 20.36 -33.62 -7.05
N THR A 208 19.57 -34.37 -7.82
CA THR A 208 18.18 -34.84 -7.67
C THR A 208 17.04 -33.96 -7.10
N LEU A 209 16.05 -33.74 -7.96
CA LEU A 209 14.69 -33.28 -7.67
C LEU A 209 13.98 -34.15 -6.63
N ASN A 210 13.49 -33.54 -5.55
CA ASN A 210 12.40 -34.07 -4.73
C ASN A 210 11.20 -33.11 -4.77
N LEU A 211 10.24 -33.41 -5.65
CA LEU A 211 8.95 -32.74 -5.82
C LEU A 211 7.98 -33.20 -4.71
N LYS A 212 8.13 -32.71 -3.47
CA LYS A 212 7.17 -33.01 -2.39
C LYS A 212 6.90 -31.91 -1.37
N ASN A 213 7.37 -30.68 -1.56
CA ASN A 213 7.13 -29.56 -0.63
C ASN A 213 6.68 -28.30 -1.38
N LEU A 214 5.54 -28.39 -2.07
CA LEU A 214 4.93 -27.24 -2.77
C LEU A 214 3.72 -26.66 -2.02
N ASN A 215 3.65 -26.81 -0.69
CA ASN A 215 2.50 -26.32 0.08
C ASN A 215 2.82 -25.47 1.32
N ASP A 216 4.09 -25.19 1.60
CA ASP A 216 4.45 -24.29 2.69
C ASP A 216 5.25 -23.11 2.15
N GLY A 217 4.55 -22.02 1.84
CA GLY A 217 5.15 -20.72 1.61
C GLY A 217 5.81 -20.24 2.91
N VAL A 218 7.08 -20.58 3.11
CA VAL A 218 7.85 -20.15 4.29
C VAL A 218 8.27 -18.69 4.11
N CYS A 219 7.62 -17.77 4.83
CA CYS A 219 8.05 -16.37 4.99
C CYS A 219 9.40 -16.29 5.73
N LYS A 220 10.51 -16.52 5.04
CA LYS A 220 11.86 -16.44 5.63
C LYS A 220 12.22 -15.00 6.02
N ASN A 221 12.89 -14.90 7.16
CA ASN A 221 13.36 -13.68 7.81
C ASN A 221 14.23 -12.82 6.87
N SER A 222 13.96 -11.52 6.80
CA SER A 222 15.02 -10.55 6.49
C SER A 222 16.07 -10.61 7.62
N PRO A 223 17.38 -10.57 7.33
CA PRO A 223 18.42 -10.92 8.30
C PRO A 223 18.46 -9.88 9.43
N ASN A 224 18.50 -10.35 10.68
CA ASN A 224 18.93 -9.51 11.80
C ASN A 224 20.47 -9.43 11.77
N PRO A 225 21.10 -8.24 11.84
CA PRO A 225 22.51 -8.14 12.17
C PRO A 225 22.68 -8.53 13.65
N ARG A 226 23.85 -9.09 13.99
CA ARG A 226 24.23 -9.65 15.31
C ARG A 226 23.72 -11.07 15.55
N ILE A 227 24.58 -12.05 15.24
CA ILE A 227 25.44 -12.77 16.19
C ILE A 227 26.43 -13.55 15.31
N ALA A 228 27.65 -13.02 15.19
CA ALA A 228 28.82 -13.78 14.80
C ALA A 228 29.80 -13.61 15.97
N LEU A 229 29.88 -14.66 16.80
CA LEU A 229 31.05 -14.94 17.62
C LEU A 229 32.18 -15.39 16.70
#